data_AF-A0A939U2C3-F1
#
_entry.id   AF-A0A939U2C3-F1
#
_cell.length_a   1.000
_cell.length_b   1.000
_cell.length_c   1.000
_cell.angle_alpha   90.00
_cell.angle_beta   90.00
_cell.angle_gamma   90.00
#
_symmetry.space_group_name_H-M   'P 1'
#
loop_
_entity.id
_entity.type
_entity.pdbx_description
1 polymer ?
#
loop_
_entity_poly.entity_id
_entity_poly.type
_entity_poly.pdbx_seq_one_letter_code
_entity_poly.pdbx_strand_id
1 'polypeptide(L)'
;MKAKRIISTTLYHIFILGLGLLMIYPVLWMISGSLKNNPEILSGSLNLIPPAWRWDNFSRGWAGFGHVTFTSFFKNSVIITVIATLGTVLSSACIAYALARVKFRGSKILFTVMIATMLLPGQVVMIPQYLIYNRIGWVGTVLP
;
A
#
# COMPACT_ATOMS: atom_id res chain seq x y z
N MET A 1 32.62 -4.68 -32.35
CA MET A 1 31.79 -3.76 -31.53
C MET A 1 30.32 -4.21 -31.42
N LYS A 2 29.61 -4.52 -32.52
CA LYS A 2 28.20 -4.97 -32.48
C LYS A 2 27.97 -6.27 -31.68
N ALA A 3 28.84 -7.27 -31.81
CA ALA A 3 28.71 -8.55 -31.09
C ALA A 3 28.80 -8.43 -29.55
N LYS A 4 29.76 -7.65 -29.03
CA LYS A 4 29.85 -7.35 -27.58
C LYS A 4 28.60 -6.65 -27.04
N ARG A 5 28.00 -5.76 -27.84
CA ARG A 5 26.75 -5.07 -27.49
C ARG A 5 25.58 -6.03 -27.43
N ILE A 6 25.42 -6.94 -28.41
CA ILE A 6 24.34 -7.94 -28.43
C ILE A 6 24.45 -8.89 -27.22
N ILE A 7 25.64 -9.41 -26.92
CA ILE A 7 25.85 -10.31 -25.78
C ILE A 7 25.52 -9.61 -24.45
N SER A 8 25.99 -8.37 -24.27
CA SER A 8 25.67 -7.57 -23.07
C SER A 8 24.17 -7.30 -22.94
N THR A 9 23.49 -6.98 -24.04
CA THR A 9 22.05 -6.78 -24.05
C THR A 9 21.29 -8.07 -23.73
N THR A 10 21.66 -9.21 -24.31
CA THR A 10 21.01 -10.50 -24.01
C THR A 10 21.20 -10.90 -22.55
N LEU A 11 22.41 -10.76 -22.00
CA LEU A 11 22.68 -11.01 -20.58
C LEU A 11 21.85 -10.11 -19.66
N TYR A 12 21.73 -8.82 -20.00
CA TYR A 12 20.89 -7.88 -19.27
C TYR A 12 19.40 -8.29 -19.28
N HIS A 13 18.88 -8.71 -20.43
CA HIS A 13 17.48 -9.17 -20.53
C HIS A 13 17.26 -10.46 -19.74
N ILE A 14 18.18 -11.43 -19.80
CA ILE A 14 18.12 -12.66 -19.00
C ILE A 14 18.15 -12.33 -17.51
N PHE A 15 19.03 -11.42 -17.09
CA PHE A 15 19.13 -10.99 -15.69
C PHE A 15 17.84 -10.33 -15.20
N ILE A 16 17.29 -9.38 -15.96
CA ILE A 16 16.03 -8.72 -15.60
C ILE A 16 14.85 -9.70 -15.60
N LEU A 17 14.80 -10.62 -16.56
CA LEU A 17 13.75 -11.63 -16.61
C LEU A 17 13.85 -12.57 -15.40
N GLY A 18 15.05 -13.00 -15.04
CA GLY A 18 15.30 -13.79 -13.83
C GLY A 18 14.90 -13.04 -12.55
N LEU A 19 15.30 -11.78 -12.41
CA LEU A 19 14.92 -10.94 -11.28
C LEU A 19 13.40 -10.71 -11.22
N GLY A 20 12.76 -10.48 -12.37
CA GLY A 20 11.32 -10.33 -12.49
C GLY A 20 10.56 -11.58 -12.04
N LEU A 21 11.01 -12.78 -12.45
CA LEU A 21 10.42 -14.04 -11.99
C LEU A 21 10.59 -14.24 -10.48
N LEU A 22 11.73 -13.86 -9.91
CA LEU A 22 11.96 -13.92 -8.47
C LEU A 22 11.01 -12.98 -7.72
N MET A 23 10.80 -11.76 -8.22
CA MET A 23 9.87 -10.79 -7.63
C MET A 23 8.39 -11.20 -7.77
N ILE A 24 8.03 -11.90 -8.86
CA ILE A 24 6.64 -12.33 -9.10
C ILE A 24 6.28 -13.58 -8.31
N TYR A 25 7.26 -14.40 -7.93
CA TYR A 25 7.03 -15.67 -7.25
C TYR A 25 6.19 -15.55 -5.96
N PRO A 26 6.45 -14.61 -5.03
CA PRO A 26 5.61 -14.42 -3.84
C PRO A 26 4.15 -14.10 -4.17
N VAL A 27 3.91 -13.34 -5.26
CA VAL A 27 2.56 -12.99 -5.70
C VAL A 27 1.84 -14.23 -6.25
N LEU A 28 2.52 -15.02 -7.08
CA LEU A 28 1.96 -16.28 -7.58
C LEU A 28 1.68 -17.27 -6.45
N TRP A 29 2.57 -17.33 -5.45
CA TRP A 29 2.38 -18.15 -4.26
C TRP A 29 1.18 -17.67 -3.43
N MET A 30 0.97 -16.36 -3.29
CA MET A 30 -0.20 -15.80 -2.61
C MET A 30 -1.51 -16.14 -3.34
N ILE A 31 -1.53 -16.05 -4.66
CA ILE A 31 -2.70 -16.43 -5.48
C ILE A 31 -3.01 -17.92 -5.30
N SER A 32 -2.00 -18.78 -5.39
CA SER A 32 -2.13 -20.21 -5.11
C SER A 32 -2.58 -20.48 -3.68
N GLY A 33 -2.01 -19.77 -2.71
CA GLY A 33 -2.36 -19.85 -1.30
C GLY A 33 -3.85 -19.57 -1.04
N SER A 34 -4.45 -18.62 -1.78
CA SER A 34 -5.89 -18.34 -1.68
C SER A 34 -6.79 -19.53 -2.02
N LEU A 35 -6.26 -20.53 -2.74
CA LEU A 35 -6.95 -21.76 -3.15
C LEU A 35 -6.59 -22.98 -2.29
N LYS A 36 -5.71 -22.84 -1.30
CA LYS A 36 -5.28 -23.91 -0.38
C LYS A 36 -6.12 -23.97 0.89
N ASN A 37 -5.98 -25.04 1.66
CA ASN A 37 -6.52 -25.13 3.02
C ASN A 37 -5.53 -24.59 4.08
N ASN A 38 -6.01 -24.35 5.31
CA ASN A 38 -5.16 -23.80 6.37
C ASN A 38 -3.94 -24.70 6.72
N PRO A 39 -4.09 -26.03 6.90
CA PRO A 39 -2.93 -26.91 7.13
C PRO A 39 -1.88 -26.88 6.02
N GLU A 40 -2.29 -26.78 4.75
CA GLU A 40 -1.38 -26.69 3.59
C GLU A 40 -0.57 -25.39 3.58
N ILE A 41 -1.16 -24.28 4.02
CA ILE A 41 -0.45 -23.00 4.15
C ILE A 41 0.49 -23.03 5.36
N LEU A 42 0.01 -23.54 6.49
CA LEU A 42 0.73 -23.53 7.77
C LEU A 42 1.86 -24.58 7.84
N SER A 43 1.78 -25.64 7.03
CA SER A 43 2.85 -26.65 6.92
C SER A 43 4.12 -26.17 6.23
N GLY A 44 4.15 -24.92 5.73
CA GLY A 44 5.34 -24.35 5.07
C GLY A 44 5.58 -24.87 3.65
N SER A 45 4.57 -25.47 3.02
CA SER A 45 4.69 -25.98 1.65
C SER A 45 4.84 -24.83 0.63
N LEU A 46 6.02 -24.77 -0.01
CA LEU A 46 6.33 -23.86 -1.12
C LEU A 46 5.71 -24.28 -2.46
N ASN A 47 4.82 -25.28 -2.46
CA ASN A 47 4.17 -25.79 -3.66
C ASN A 47 3.33 -24.69 -4.32
N LEU A 48 3.63 -24.37 -5.58
CA LEU A 48 2.90 -23.33 -6.32
C LEU A 48 1.53 -23.81 -6.80
N ILE A 49 1.36 -25.11 -7.01
CA ILE A 49 0.10 -25.68 -7.49
C ILE A 49 -0.53 -26.46 -6.33
N PRO A 50 -1.75 -26.12 -5.91
CA PRO A 50 -2.43 -26.85 -4.85
C PRO A 50 -2.87 -28.23 -5.38
N PRO A 51 -2.83 -29.28 -4.55
CA PRO A 51 -3.33 -30.61 -4.94
C PRO A 51 -4.85 -30.61 -5.14
N ALA A 52 -5.58 -29.75 -4.41
CA ALA A 52 -7.01 -29.54 -4.55
C ALA A 52 -7.33 -28.05 -4.60
N TRP A 53 -8.13 -27.63 -5.58
CA TRP A 53 -8.46 -26.23 -5.81
C TRP A 53 -9.70 -25.85 -5.02
N ARG A 54 -9.56 -24.97 -4.02
CA ARG A 54 -10.66 -24.58 -3.11
C ARG A 54 -11.24 -23.21 -3.45
N TRP A 55 -12.07 -23.17 -4.48
CA TRP A 55 -12.78 -21.94 -4.89
C TRP A 55 -13.77 -21.43 -3.84
N ASP A 56 -14.23 -22.31 -2.95
CA ASP A 56 -15.11 -21.97 -1.83
C ASP A 56 -14.45 -21.01 -0.83
N ASN A 57 -13.11 -20.89 -0.82
CA ASN A 57 -12.41 -19.88 -0.04
C ASN A 57 -12.84 -18.45 -0.40
N PHE A 58 -13.16 -18.18 -1.68
CA PHE A 58 -13.61 -16.85 -2.10
C PHE A 58 -15.01 -16.53 -1.60
N SER A 59 -15.96 -17.46 -1.70
CA SER A 59 -17.33 -17.23 -1.19
C SER A 59 -17.36 -17.16 0.33
N ARG A 60 -16.61 -18.03 1.01
CA ARG A 60 -16.45 -17.99 2.48
C ARG A 60 -15.74 -16.71 2.94
N GLY A 61 -14.68 -16.31 2.25
CA GLY A 61 -13.95 -15.07 2.55
C GLY A 61 -14.79 -13.82 2.30
N TRP A 62 -15.63 -13.83 1.25
CA TRP A 62 -16.51 -12.70 0.92
C TRP A 62 -17.65 -12.53 1.91
N ALA A 63 -18.21 -13.64 2.42
CA ALA A 63 -19.19 -13.63 3.51
C ALA A 63 -18.63 -12.95 4.78
N GLY A 64 -17.30 -12.95 4.93
CA GLY A 64 -16.58 -12.18 5.93
C GLY A 64 -16.67 -12.79 7.34
N PHE A 65 -16.26 -12.01 8.33
CA PHE A 65 -16.18 -12.42 9.73
C PHE A 65 -17.09 -11.53 10.59
N GLY A 66 -17.89 -12.12 11.48
CA GLY A 66 -18.72 -11.36 12.43
C GLY A 66 -19.81 -10.51 11.77
N HIS A 67 -20.47 -11.02 10.73
CA HIS A 67 -21.53 -10.33 9.96
C HIS A 67 -21.07 -9.11 9.12
N VAL A 68 -19.77 -8.86 9.01
CA VAL A 68 -19.21 -7.82 8.13
C VAL A 68 -18.60 -8.46 6.90
N THR A 69 -19.19 -8.17 5.73
CA THR A 69 -18.73 -8.71 4.44
C THR A 69 -17.46 -8.01 3.95
N PHE A 70 -16.72 -8.69 3.07
CA PHE A 70 -15.57 -8.08 2.40
C PHE A 70 -15.95 -6.83 1.58
N THR A 71 -17.19 -6.76 1.10
CA THR A 71 -17.74 -5.57 0.43
C THR A 71 -17.72 -4.35 1.33
N SER A 72 -18.05 -4.48 2.61
CA SER A 72 -18.02 -3.37 3.57
C SER A 72 -16.60 -2.85 3.78
N PHE A 73 -15.62 -3.75 3.94
CA PHE A 73 -14.21 -3.36 4.05
C PHE A 73 -13.74 -2.64 2.79
N PHE A 74 -14.02 -3.20 1.61
CA PHE A 74 -13.64 -2.60 0.34
C PHE A 74 -14.27 -1.21 0.14
N LYS A 75 -15.57 -1.07 0.43
CA LYS A 75 -16.28 0.21 0.34
C LYS A 75 -15.68 1.25 1.28
N ASN A 76 -15.41 0.90 2.54
CA ASN A 76 -14.81 1.82 3.51
C ASN A 76 -13.42 2.26 3.06
N SER A 77 -12.57 1.33 2.62
CA SER A 77 -11.23 1.64 2.11
C SER A 77 -11.29 2.55 0.89
N VAL A 78 -12.15 2.27 -0.10
CA VAL A 78 -12.30 3.11 -1.29
C VAL A 78 -12.73 4.52 -0.92
N ILE A 79 -13.75 4.66 -0.07
CA ILE A 79 -14.25 5.98 0.37
C ILE A 79 -13.13 6.77 1.06
N ILE A 80 -12.45 6.16 2.04
CA ILE A 80 -11.39 6.82 2.80
C ILE A 80 -10.23 7.19 1.88
N THR A 81 -9.75 6.27 1.04
CA THR A 81 -8.59 6.52 0.16
C THR A 81 -8.90 7.59 -0.87
N VAL A 82 -10.09 7.60 -1.48
CA VAL A 82 -10.46 8.61 -2.48
C VAL A 82 -10.54 10.00 -1.85
N ILE A 83 -11.24 10.14 -0.72
CA ILE A 83 -11.39 11.41 -0.02
C ILE A 83 -10.02 11.92 0.45
N ALA A 84 -9.22 11.06 1.09
CA ALA A 84 -7.90 11.42 1.58
C ALA A 84 -6.97 11.83 0.43
N THR A 85 -6.92 11.06 -0.65
CA THR A 85 -6.04 11.33 -1.79
C THR A 85 -6.42 12.63 -2.49
N LEU A 86 -7.71 12.89 -2.74
CA LEU A 86 -8.17 14.15 -3.32
C LEU A 86 -7.83 15.33 -2.42
N GLY A 87 -8.10 15.23 -1.12
CA GLY A 87 -7.77 16.28 -0.14
C GLY A 87 -6.27 16.55 -0.08
N THR A 88 -5.44 15.51 -0.05
CA THR A 88 -3.97 15.62 -0.03
C THR A 88 -3.45 16.24 -1.33
N VAL A 89 -3.93 15.81 -2.50
CA VAL A 89 -3.47 16.34 -3.79
C VAL A 89 -3.83 17.81 -3.93
N LEU A 90 -5.08 18.19 -3.63
CA LEU A 90 -5.52 19.59 -3.70
C LEU A 90 -4.74 20.48 -2.73
N SER A 91 -4.59 20.04 -1.48
CA SER A 91 -3.85 20.80 -0.46
C SER A 91 -2.36 20.91 -0.81
N SER A 92 -1.71 19.81 -1.18
CA SER A 92 -0.29 19.79 -1.52
C SER A 92 0.01 20.59 -2.78
N ALA A 93 -0.85 20.55 -3.81
CA ALA A 93 -0.68 21.35 -5.01
C ALA A 93 -0.72 22.85 -4.70
N CYS A 94 -1.68 23.31 -3.90
CA CYS A 94 -1.79 24.71 -3.48
C CYS A 94 -0.56 25.17 -2.70
N ILE A 95 -0.14 24.39 -1.69
CA ILE A 95 1.01 24.73 -0.84
C ILE A 95 2.32 24.70 -1.63
N ALA A 96 2.52 23.67 -2.47
CA ALA A 96 3.70 23.54 -3.31
C ALA A 96 3.82 24.71 -4.29
N TYR A 97 2.71 25.13 -4.92
CA TYR A 97 2.70 26.29 -5.80
C TYR A 97 3.08 27.58 -5.05
N ALA A 98 2.48 27.81 -3.88
CA ALA A 98 2.78 28.97 -3.05
C ALA A 98 4.27 29.02 -2.65
N LEU A 99 4.84 27.91 -2.18
CA LEU A 99 6.24 27.86 -1.77
C LEU A 99 7.23 27.93 -2.95
N ALA A 100 6.87 27.39 -4.13
CA ALA A 100 7.78 27.34 -5.28
C ALA A 100 7.73 28.59 -6.18
N ARG A 101 6.57 29.26 -6.28
CA ARG A 101 6.36 30.38 -7.22
C ARG A 101 6.14 31.72 -6.56
N VAL A 102 5.53 31.76 -5.37
CA VAL A 102 5.21 33.02 -4.69
C VAL A 102 6.34 33.41 -3.76
N LYS A 103 6.91 34.61 -3.97
CA LYS A 103 7.94 35.16 -3.07
C LYS A 103 7.26 35.93 -1.94
N PHE A 104 7.12 35.30 -0.78
CA PHE A 104 6.56 35.92 0.43
C PHE A 104 7.52 35.81 1.62
N ARG A 105 7.37 36.73 2.59
CA ARG A 105 8.23 36.78 3.78
C ARG A 105 7.89 35.61 4.70
N GLY A 106 8.86 34.76 5.00
CA GLY A 106 8.70 33.56 5.86
C GLY A 106 8.60 32.22 5.11
N SER A 107 8.62 32.19 3.78
CA SER A 107 8.54 30.95 2.99
C SER A 107 9.61 29.92 3.33
N LYS A 108 10.85 30.36 3.58
CA LYS A 108 11.96 29.49 4.02
C LYS A 108 11.68 28.84 5.37
N ILE A 109 11.12 29.59 6.32
CA ILE A 109 10.81 29.08 7.67
C ILE A 109 9.72 28.01 7.57
N LEU A 110 8.63 28.28 6.86
CA LEU A 110 7.55 27.31 6.65
C LEU A 110 8.03 26.06 5.94
N PHE A 111 8.90 26.21 4.94
CA PHE A 111 9.52 25.07 4.26
C PHE A 111 10.37 24.22 5.20
N THR A 112 11.21 24.85 6.03
CA THR A 112 12.03 24.14 7.03
C THR A 112 11.16 23.42 8.06
N VAL A 113 10.10 24.07 8.58
CA VAL A 113 9.17 23.44 9.52
C VAL A 113 8.48 22.22 8.90
N MET A 114 8.04 22.32 7.65
CA MET A 114 7.43 21.20 6.93
C MET A 114 8.39 20.00 6.87
N ILE A 115 9.63 20.19 6.44
CA ILE A 115 10.63 19.11 6.41
C ILE A 115 10.90 18.56 7.81
N ALA A 116 11.02 19.42 8.82
CA ALA A 116 11.23 19.00 10.20
C ALA A 116 10.08 18.10 10.71
N THR A 117 8.84 18.41 10.37
CA THR A 117 7.68 17.58 10.75
C THR A 117 7.65 16.23 10.03
N MET A 118 8.13 16.14 8.79
CA MET A 118 8.21 14.86 8.05
C MET A 118 9.28 13.90 8.60
N LEU A 119 10.27 14.42 9.35
CA LEU A 119 11.30 13.61 10.00
C LEU A 119 10.82 12.97 11.31
N LEU A 120 9.66 13.38 11.83
CA LEU A 120 9.13 12.81 13.07
C LEU A 120 8.67 11.36 12.83
N PRO A 121 9.04 10.42 13.71
CA PRO A 121 8.59 9.04 13.62
C PRO A 121 7.08 8.96 13.88
N GLY A 122 6.36 8.26 12.99
CA GLY A 122 4.90 8.12 13.07
C GLY A 122 4.41 7.54 14.40
N GLN A 123 5.20 6.68 15.04
CA GLN A 123 4.87 6.07 16.34
C GLN A 123 4.69 7.11 17.45
N VAL A 124 5.46 8.20 17.45
CA VAL A 124 5.38 9.25 18.47
C VAL A 124 4.14 10.12 18.27
N VAL A 125 3.68 10.25 17.02
CA VAL A 125 2.49 11.03 16.66
C VAL A 125 1.20 10.24 16.87
N MET A 126 1.26 8.91 16.85
CA MET A 126 0.09 8.02 16.92
C MET A 126 -0.77 8.24 18.18
N ILE A 127 -0.15 8.32 19.38
CA ILE A 127 -0.89 8.51 20.63
C ILE A 127 -1.56 9.89 20.68
N PRO A 128 -0.85 11.01 20.45
CA PRO A 128 -1.47 12.33 20.37
C PRO A 128 -2.59 12.40 19.34
N GLN A 129 -2.38 11.82 18.15
CA GLN A 129 -3.38 11.79 17.09
C GLN A 129 -4.66 11.09 17.55
N TYR A 130 -4.55 9.90 18.14
CA TYR A 130 -5.69 9.18 18.70
C TYR A 130 -6.45 10.02 19.74
N LEU A 131 -5.74 10.68 20.66
CA LEU A 131 -6.36 11.53 21.68
C LEU A 131 -7.16 12.69 21.06
N ILE A 132 -6.67 13.29 19.98
CA ILE A 132 -7.39 14.33 19.24
C ILE A 132 -8.67 13.77 18.64
N TYR A 133 -8.60 12.66 17.89
CA TYR A 133 -9.77 12.03 17.28
C TYR A 133 -10.80 11.56 18.32
N ASN A 134 -10.34 11.11 19.49
CA ASN A 134 -11.20 10.71 20.60
C ASN A 134 -11.93 11.92 21.20
N ARG A 135 -11.24 13.05 21.40
CA ARG A 135 -11.84 14.28 21.92
C ARG A 135 -12.90 14.87 21.01
N ILE A 136 -12.72 14.75 19.70
CA ILE A 136 -13.72 15.21 18.70
C ILE A 136 -14.80 14.16 18.40
N GLY A 137 -14.73 12.98 19.02
CA GLY A 137 -15.74 11.92 18.88
C GLY A 137 -15.72 11.20 17.53
N TRP A 138 -14.61 11.25 16.79
CA TRP A 138 -14.49 10.65 15.45
C TRP A 138 -13.96 9.22 15.48
N VAL A 139 -13.55 8.73 16.65
CA VAL A 139 -13.08 7.34 16.82
C VAL A 139 -14.19 6.37 16.42
N GLY A 140 -13.84 5.41 15.57
CA GLY A 140 -14.78 4.39 15.08
C GLY A 140 -15.66 4.84 13.90
N THR A 141 -15.43 6.03 13.33
CA THR A 141 -16.16 6.54 12.17
C THR A 141 -15.30 6.53 10.89
N VAL A 142 -15.91 6.79 9.73
CA VAL A 142 -15.22 6.93 8.43
C VAL A 142 -14.77 8.37 8.13
N LEU A 143 -14.84 9.24 9.13
CA LEU A 143 -14.46 10.65 8.99
C LEU A 143 -12.92 10.77 8.89
N PRO A 144 -12.41 11.66 8.02
CA PRO A 144 -10.98 11.85 7.79
C PRO A 144 -10.24 12.42 9.00
#